data_AF-W7VWX6-F1
#
_entry.id   AF-W7VWX6-F1
#
_cell.length_a   1.000
_cell.length_b   1.000
_cell.length_c   1.000
_cell.angle_alpha   90.00
_cell.angle_beta   90.00
_cell.angle_gamma   90.00
#
_symmetry.space_group_name_H-M   'P 1'
#
loop_
_entity.id
_entity.type
_entity.pdbx_description
1 polymer ?
#
loop_
_entity_poly.entity_id
_entity_poly.type
_entity_poly.pdbx_seq_one_letter_code
_entity_poly.pdbx_strand_id
1 'polypeptide(L)'
;MRFTPLRRWRSPATQAEYAVAWQLDTPAGSHHVRARLDAQELDSRGSTGSVYWEGLSDLFEASSGTRIGRGYLEMTGYASPLKL
;
A
#
# COMPACT_ATOMS: atom_id res chain seq x y z
N MET A 1 -13.37 -10.88 0.22
CA MET A 1 -12.78 -9.53 0.33
C MET A 1 -12.35 -9.07 -1.04
N ARG A 2 -12.43 -7.77 -1.33
CA ARG A 2 -11.96 -7.16 -2.57
C ARG A 2 -11.06 -5.96 -2.25
N PHE A 3 -9.98 -5.84 -3.00
CA PHE A 3 -9.01 -4.75 -2.93
C PHE A 3 -9.05 -4.01 -4.27
N THR A 4 -9.40 -2.73 -4.24
CA THR A 4 -9.47 -1.89 -5.44
C THR A 4 -8.51 -0.71 -5.28
N PRO A 5 -7.52 -0.55 -6.16
CA PRO A 5 -6.59 0.59 -6.07
C PRO A 5 -7.33 1.89 -6.43
N LEU A 6 -7.16 2.91 -5.60
CA LEU A 6 -7.75 4.24 -5.82
C LEU A 6 -6.74 5.28 -6.30
N ARG A 7 -5.51 5.22 -5.76
CA ARG A 7 -4.40 6.10 -6.15
C ARG A 7 -3.11 5.32 -6.18
N ARG A 8 -2.29 5.60 -7.19
CA ARG A 8 -0.98 4.99 -7.36
C ARG A 8 0.12 6.04 -7.26
N TRP A 9 1.27 5.60 -6.76
CA TRP A 9 2.51 6.35 -6.74
C TRP A 9 3.58 5.52 -7.45
N ARG A 10 4.33 6.17 -8.33
CA ARG A 10 5.45 5.57 -9.04
C ARG A 10 6.74 5.95 -8.35
N SER A 11 7.52 4.96 -7.92
CA SER A 11 8.83 5.20 -7.36
C SER A 11 9.76 5.79 -8.43
N PRO A 12 10.41 6.93 -8.17
CA PRO A 12 11.45 7.44 -9.07
C PRO A 12 12.70 6.53 -9.08
N ALA A 13 12.96 5.79 -7.99
CA ALA A 13 14.16 4.96 -7.84
C ALA A 13 14.07 3.62 -8.57
N THR A 14 12.92 2.95 -8.50
CA THR A 14 12.74 1.59 -9.05
C THR A 14 11.75 1.53 -10.21
N GLN A 15 11.02 2.63 -10.47
CA GLN A 15 9.91 2.70 -11.43
C GLN A 15 8.71 1.81 -11.10
N ALA A 16 8.71 1.13 -9.95
CA ALA A 16 7.58 0.37 -9.45
C ALA A 16 6.39 1.28 -9.17
N GLU A 17 5.17 0.80 -9.46
CA GLU A 17 3.94 1.58 -9.29
C GLU A 17 3.06 0.96 -8.21
N TYR A 18 3.09 1.56 -7.02
CA TYR A 18 2.39 1.08 -5.83
C TYR A 18 1.03 1.74 -5.69
N ALA A 19 0.01 0.98 -5.32
CA ALA A 19 -1.25 1.56 -4.89
C ALA A 19 -1.12 2.06 -3.44
N VAL A 20 -0.92 3.36 -3.28
CA VAL A 20 -0.78 4.04 -1.99
C VAL A 20 -2.14 4.46 -1.39
N ALA A 21 -3.23 4.24 -2.13
CA ALA A 21 -4.58 4.27 -1.59
C ALA A 21 -5.43 3.13 -2.14
N TRP A 22 -6.21 2.49 -1.27
CA TRP A 22 -7.05 1.34 -1.57
C TRP A 22 -8.47 1.56 -1.08
N GLN A 23 -9.44 1.00 -1.80
CA GLN A 23 -10.74 0.63 -1.27
C GLN A 23 -10.72 -0.86 -0.92
N LEU A 24 -11.13 -1.16 0.32
CA LEU A 24 -11.27 -2.51 0.85
C LEU A 24 -12.74 -2.80 1.09
N ASP A 25 -13.31 -3.72 0.30
CA ASP A 25 -14.66 -4.22 0.53
C ASP A 25 -14.57 -5.55 1.29
N THR A 26 -15.10 -5.53 2.50
CA THR A 26 -15.04 -6.62 3.47
C THR A 26 -16.46 -6.97 3.94
N PRO A 27 -16.69 -8.16 4.54
CA PRO A 27 -17.97 -8.46 5.18
C PRO A 27 -18.37 -7.47 6.28
N ALA A 28 -17.41 -6.75 6.87
CA ALA A 28 -17.65 -5.74 7.91
C ALA A 28 -17.93 -4.33 7.32
N GLY A 29 -17.91 -4.17 6.00
CA GLY A 29 -18.14 -2.90 5.32
C GLY A 29 -16.98 -2.48 4.40
N SER A 30 -17.14 -1.29 3.82
CA SER A 30 -16.18 -0.69 2.89
C SER A 30 -15.29 0.33 3.60
N HIS A 31 -13.99 0.24 3.33
CA HIS A 31 -12.98 1.06 4.00
C HIS A 31 -12.01 1.65 2.99
N HIS A 32 -11.41 2.78 3.33
CA HIS A 32 -10.26 3.31 2.60
C HIS A 32 -8.99 3.19 3.42
N VAL A 33 -7.95 2.62 2.84
CA VAL A 33 -6.58 2.68 3.37
C VAL A 33 -5.83 3.73 2.58
N ARG A 34 -5.17 4.67 3.27
CA ARG A 34 -4.34 5.71 2.64
C ARG A 34 -2.98 5.77 3.31
N ALA A 35 -1.92 5.65 2.51
CA ALA A 35 -0.57 5.89 2.97
C ALA A 35 -0.42 7.32 3.51
N ARG A 36 0.29 7.49 4.63
CA ARG A 36 0.58 8.82 5.18
C ARG A 36 1.60 9.58 4.35
N LEU A 37 2.50 8.86 3.69
CA LEU A 37 3.50 9.36 2.75
C LEU A 37 3.59 8.39 1.57
N ASP A 38 3.82 8.93 0.38
CA ASP A 38 3.93 8.13 -0.84
C ASP A 38 5.24 7.35 -0.92
N ALA A 39 6.36 8.04 -0.65
CA ALA A 39 7.71 7.51 -0.79
C ALA A 39 8.15 6.74 0.48
N GLN A 40 7.52 5.59 0.70
CA GLN A 40 7.88 4.62 1.76
C GLN A 40 8.38 3.31 1.13
N GLU A 41 9.09 3.40 0.02
CA GLU A 41 9.75 2.26 -0.62
C GLU A 41 11.07 1.93 0.09
N LEU A 42 11.30 0.64 0.31
CA LEU A 42 12.52 0.08 0.87
C LEU A 42 13.17 -0.83 -0.16
N ASP A 43 14.29 -0.38 -0.72
CA ASP A 43 15.13 -1.19 -1.61
C ASP A 43 16.07 -2.09 -0.80
N SER A 44 15.68 -3.35 -0.63
CA SER A 44 16.46 -4.37 0.10
C SER A 44 17.13 -5.38 -0.83
N ARG A 45 17.35 -5.02 -2.11
CA ARG A 45 18.00 -5.93 -3.08
C ARG A 45 19.41 -6.35 -2.67
N GLY A 46 20.11 -5.51 -1.88
CA GLY A 46 21.43 -5.82 -1.34
C GLY A 46 21.48 -6.83 -0.19
N SER A 47 20.33 -7.20 0.38
CA SER A 47 20.24 -8.12 1.53
C SER A 47 19.23 -9.24 1.29
N THR A 48 17.93 -8.93 1.28
CA THR A 48 16.82 -9.89 1.14
C THR A 48 16.41 -10.12 -0.32
N GLY A 49 17.04 -9.41 -1.26
CA GLY A 49 16.90 -9.64 -2.70
C GLY A 49 15.61 -9.08 -3.31
N SER A 50 14.83 -8.27 -2.57
CA SER A 50 13.54 -7.73 -3.02
C SER A 50 13.39 -6.24 -2.68
N VAL A 51 12.47 -5.58 -3.40
CA VAL A 51 12.01 -4.21 -3.10
C VAL A 51 10.63 -4.31 -2.46
N TYR A 52 10.47 -3.64 -1.33
CA TYR A 52 9.25 -3.57 -0.55
C TYR A 52 8.72 -2.15 -0.60
N TRP A 53 7.41 -1.98 -0.52
CA TRP A 53 6.82 -0.74 -0.05
C TRP A 53 6.22 -1.02 1.31
N GLU A 54 6.65 -0.27 2.31
CA GLU A 54 6.43 -0.57 3.72
C GLU A 54 6.15 0.75 4.44
N GLY A 55 4.87 1.03 4.71
CA GLY A 55 4.49 2.38 5.08
C GLY A 55 3.32 2.50 6.06
N LEU A 56 3.45 3.51 6.92
CA LEU A 56 2.39 3.94 7.82
C LEU A 56 1.17 4.39 7.02
N SER A 57 0.01 3.90 7.42
CA SER A 57 -1.26 4.14 6.72
C SER A 57 -2.38 4.45 7.71
N ASP A 58 -3.34 5.26 7.26
CA ASP A 58 -4.58 5.54 7.98
C ASP A 58 -5.74 4.73 7.37
N LEU A 59 -6.66 4.28 8.24
CA LEU A 59 -7.89 3.58 7.86
C LEU A 59 -9.09 4.52 8.04
N PHE A 60 -9.93 4.60 7.02
CA PHE A 60 -11.14 5.42 7.01
C PHE A 60 -12.35 4.54 6.72
N GLU A 61 -13.49 4.87 7.34
CA GLU A 61 -14.79 4.37 6.88
C GLU A 61 -15.09 5.00 5.50
N ALA A 62 -15.45 4.19 4.51
CA ALA A 62 -15.56 4.68 3.13
C ALA A 62 -16.74 5.65 2.92
N SER A 63 -17.84 5.46 3.66
CA SER A 63 -19.06 6.26 3.55
C SER A 63 -18.92 7.66 4.17
N SER A 64 -18.41 7.75 5.40
CA SER A 64 -18.27 9.02 6.13
C SER A 64 -16.95 9.73 5.84
N GLY A 65 -15.91 8.99 5.42
CA GLY A 65 -14.56 9.51 5.33
C GLY A 65 -13.91 9.75 6.69
N THR A 66 -14.51 9.31 7.78
CA THR A 66 -13.96 9.43 9.13
C THR A 66 -12.79 8.45 9.31
N ARG A 67 -11.68 8.93 9.88
CA ARG A 67 -10.56 8.06 10.24
C ARG A 67 -10.94 7.21 11.44
N ILE A 68 -10.93 5.90 11.26
CA ILE A 68 -11.31 4.91 12.28
C ILE A 68 -10.13 4.09 12.78
N GLY A 69 -8.93 4.25 12.18
CA GLY A 69 -7.75 3.54 12.63
C GLY A 69 -6.46 4.01 11.98
N ARG A 70 -5.35 3.42 12.44
CA ARG A 70 -4.02 3.52 11.85
C ARG A 70 -3.42 2.12 11.77
N GLY A 71 -2.52 1.92 10.82
CA GLY A 71 -1.86 0.64 10.64
C GLY A 71 -0.66 0.75 9.72
N TYR A 72 -0.29 -0.40 9.17
CA TYR A 72 0.83 -0.56 8.27
C TYR A 72 0.35 -1.23 6.99
N LEU A 73 0.88 -0.80 5.85
CA LEU A 73 0.66 -1.43 4.56
C LEU A 73 2.01 -1.90 4.03
N GLU A 74 2.07 -3.19 3.70
CA GLU A 74 3.19 -3.80 3.01
C GLU A 74 2.74 -4.21 1.61
N MET A 75 3.57 -3.91 0.61
CA MET A 75 3.36 -4.30 -0.78
C MET A 75 4.67 -4.81 -1.36
N THR A 76 4.62 -5.98 -1.97
CA THR A 76 5.77 -6.69 -2.51
C THR A 76 5.51 -7.13 -3.95
N GLY A 77 6.56 -7.46 -4.70
CA GLY A 77 6.41 -7.96 -6.06
C GLY A 77 6.20 -6.90 -7.15
N TYR A 78 6.14 -5.61 -6.79
CA TYR A 78 5.84 -4.52 -7.73
C TYR A 78 7.04 -4.06 -8.57
N ALA A 79 8.25 -4.08 -8.01
CA ALA A 79 9.48 -3.76 -8.76
C ALA A 79 9.98 -4.95 -9.56
N SER A 80 9.82 -6.15 -9.01
CA SER A 80 10.15 -7.44 -9.62
C SER A 80 9.38 -8.54 -8.92
N PRO A 81 9.04 -9.66 -9.60
CA PRO A 81 8.40 -10.80 -8.96
C PRO A 81 9.21 -11.29 -7.75
N LEU A 82 8.52 -11.65 -6.67
CA LEU A 82 9.16 -12.30 -5.53
C LEU A 82 9.73 -13.66 -5.97
N LYS A 83 10.95 -13.96 -5.54
CA LYS A 83 11.52 -15.30 -5.61
C LYS A 83 11.23 -15.98 -4.26
N LEU A 84 10.40 -17.01 -4.30
CA LEU A 84 10.05 -17.86 -3.15
C LEU A 84 10.96 -19.09 -3.10
#